data_AF-A0A366ZHZ1-F1
#
_entry.id   AF-A0A366ZHZ1-F1
#
_cell.length_a   1.000
_cell.length_b   1.000
_cell.length_c   1.000
_cell.angle_alpha   90.00
_cell.angle_beta   90.00
_cell.angle_gamma   90.00
#
_symmetry.space_group_name_H-M   'P 1'
#
loop_
_entity.id
_entity.type
_entity.pdbx_description
1 polymer ?
#
loop_
_entity_poly.entity_id
_entity_poly.type
_entity_poly.pdbx_seq_one_letter_code
_entity_poly.pdbx_strand_id
1 'polypeptide(L)' 'MTVCDAEGCTRRATQVGEVPLPIEPLELRLCDEHVEALRAGKARGLSQRTGWRNDGARPQVTFADEPHR' A
#
# COMPACT_ATOMS: atom_id res chain seq x y z
N MET A 1 -14.92 6.80 0.04
CA MET A 1 -14.13 6.54 -1.18
C MET A 1 -12.72 6.25 -0.75
N THR A 2 -12.19 5.10 -1.16
CA THR A 2 -10.96 4.59 -0.56
C THR A 2 -9.77 4.98 -1.43
N VAL A 3 -8.88 5.80 -0.87
CA VAL A 3 -7.64 6.25 -1.52
C VAL A 3 -6.63 5.10 -1.52
N CYS A 4 -5.83 5.02 -2.59
CA CYS A 4 -4.73 4.07 -2.73
C CYS A 4 -3.77 4.18 -1.54
N ASP A 5 -3.38 3.04 -0.98
CA ASP A 5 -2.43 2.92 0.14
C ASP A 5 -0.97 3.07 -0.32
N ALA A 6 -0.73 3.45 -1.58
CA ALA A 6 0.61 3.82 -2.03
C ALA A 6 0.98 5.22 -1.52
N GLU A 7 2.18 5.37 -0.97
CA GLU A 7 2.68 6.66 -0.47
C GLU A 7 2.64 7.70 -1.59
N GLY A 8 2.06 8.87 -1.32
CA GLY A 8 1.91 9.95 -2.30
C GLY A 8 0.82 9.74 -3.36
N CYS A 9 0.10 8.61 -3.35
CA CYS A 9 -0.95 8.35 -4.33
C CYS A 9 -2.32 8.89 -3.87
N THR A 10 -2.88 9.84 -4.61
CA THR A 10 -4.24 10.37 -4.37
C THR A 10 -5.31 9.68 -5.21
N ARG A 11 -4.92 8.69 -6.05
CA ARG A 11 -5.87 7.92 -6.87
C ARG A 11 -6.74 7.02 -6.00
N ARG A 12 -7.88 6.62 -6.55
CA ARG A 12 -8.79 5.67 -5.91
C ARG A 12 -8.20 4.27 -6.00
N ALA A 13 -8.27 3.54 -4.89
CA ALA A 13 -8.03 2.12 -4.91
C ALA A 13 -9.17 1.44 -5.69
N THR A 14 -8.80 0.58 -6.62
CA THR A 14 -9.72 -0.24 -7.42
C THR A 14 -9.68 -1.70 -6.99
N GLN A 15 -8.60 -2.11 -6.32
CA GLN A 15 -8.38 -3.49 -5.89
C GLN A 15 -7.81 -3.55 -4.47
N VAL A 16 -8.01 -4.69 -3.82
CA VAL A 16 -7.37 -5.05 -2.55
C VAL A 16 -6.37 -6.17 -2.83
N GLY A 17 -5.13 -6.01 -2.38
CA GLY A 17 -4.07 -7.00 -2.49
C GLY A 17 -3.47 -7.30 -1.12
N GLU A 18 -3.07 -8.54 -0.90
CA GLU A 18 -2.40 -8.96 0.34
C GLU A 18 -0.89 -8.93 0.15
N VAL A 19 -0.17 -8.36 1.12
CA VAL A 19 1.29 -8.46 1.16
C VAL A 19 1.68 -9.49 2.21
N PRO A 20 2.42 -10.55 1.82
CA PRO A 20 2.91 -11.52 2.79
C PRO A 20 4.01 -10.87 3.63
N LEU A 21 3.67 -10.46 4.85
CA LEU A 21 4.63 -10.05 5.86
C LEU A 21 4.89 -11.24 6.81
N PRO A 22 6.08 -11.30 7.43
CA PRO A 22 6.45 -12.40 8.33
C PRO A 22 5.62 -12.48 9.63
N ILE A 23 4.68 -11.55 9.85
CA ILE A 23 3.91 -11.45 11.10
C ILE A 23 2.41 -11.67 10.84
N GLU A 24 1.86 -11.12 9.74
CA GLU A 24 0.48 -11.32 9.30
C GLU A 24 0.32 -10.79 7.84
N PRO A 25 -0.50 -11.42 6.98
CA PRO A 25 -0.83 -10.83 5.68
C PRO A 25 -1.56 -9.51 5.90
N LEU A 26 -1.07 -8.45 5.26
CA LEU A 26 -1.67 -7.13 5.38
C LEU A 26 -2.47 -6.79 4.13
N GLU A 27 -3.73 -6.40 4.33
CA GLU A 27 -4.58 -5.91 3.25
C GLU A 27 -4.16 -4.49 2.83
N LEU A 28 -3.71 -4.35 1.58
CA LEU A 28 -3.42 -3.07 0.94
C LEU A 28 -4.46 -2.77 -0.13
N ARG A 29 -4.99 -1.55 -0.15
CA ARG A 29 -5.91 -1.12 -1.20
C ARG A 29 -5.14 -0.31 -2.24
N LEU A 30 -4.96 -0.90 -3.41
CA LEU A 30 -4.11 -0.33 -4.46
C LEU A 30 -4.93 0.00 -5.71
N CYS A 31 -4.47 0.97 -6.49
CA CYS A 31 -4.94 1.14 -7.87
C CYS A 31 -4.26 0.10 -8.78
N ASP A 32 -4.81 -0.13 -9.97
CA ASP A 32 -4.34 -1.15 -10.89
C ASP A 32 -2.82 -1.05 -11.19
N GLU A 33 -2.31 0.17 -11.37
CA GLU A 33 -0.89 0.44 -11.61
C GLU A 33 0.02 -0.05 -10.45
N HIS A 34 -0.41 0.17 -9.20
CA HIS A 34 0.34 -0.26 -8.01
C HIS A 34 0.14 -1.74 -7.69
N VAL A 35 -0.99 -2.34 -8.08
CA VAL A 35 -1.16 -3.79 -8.01
C VAL A 35 -0.16 -4.49 -8.91
N GLU A 36 0.02 -4.00 -10.14
CA GLU A 36 1.01 -4.54 -11.07
C GLU A 36 2.43 -4.33 -10.54
N ALA A 37 2.73 -3.17 -9.95
CA ALA A 37 4.02 -2.91 -9.31
C ALA A 37 4.27 -3.85 -8.11
N LEU A 38 3.24 -4.15 -7.31
CA LEU A 38 3.33 -5.09 -6.19
C LEU A 38 3.60 -6.51 -6.68
N ARG A 39 2.85 -6.96 -7.69
CA ARG A 39 3.04 -8.28 -8.33
C ARG A 39 4.41 -8.43 -8.99
N ALA A 40 4.94 -7.34 -9.52
CA ALA A 40 6.29 -7.29 -10.08
C ALA A 40 7.41 -7.24 -9.01
N GLY A 41 7.07 -7.25 -7.71
CA GLY A 41 8.04 -7.21 -6.62
C GLY A 41 8.74 -5.85 -6.48
N LYS A 42 8.13 -4.76 -6.96
CA LYS A 42 8.70 -3.40 -6.89
C LYS A 42 8.43 -2.69 -5.55
N ALA A 43 7.72 -3.32 -4.63
CA ALA A 43 7.49 -2.77 -3.29
C ALA A 43 8.84 -2.66 -2.54
N ARG A 44 9.18 -1.45 -2.09
CA ARG A 44 10.44 -1.14 -1.40
C ARG A 44 10.31 -1.17 0.10
N GLY A 45 9.16 -0.74 0.60
CA GLY A 45 8.94 -0.56 2.02
C GLY A 45 7.47 -0.55 2.32
N LEU A 46 7.16 -1.01 3.52
CA LEU A 46 5.84 -0.93 4.09
C LEU A 46 5.94 -0.11 5.38
N SER A 47 5.24 1.01 5.39
CA SER A 47 5.09 1.88 6.54
C SER A 47 3.71 1.67 7.13
N GLN A 48 3.62 0.86 8.18
CA GLN A 48 2.46 0.91 9.06
C GLN A 48 2.72 2.03 10.06
N ARG A 49 1.96 3.13 9.99
CA ARG A 49 1.93 4.08 11.11
C ARG A 49 1.22 3.37 12.27
N THR A 50 1.97 2.61 13.07
CA THR A 50 1.51 2.11 14.36
C THR A 50 1.38 3.29 15.31
N GLY A 51 0.31 4.07 15.15
CA GLY A 51 -0.18 4.90 16.24
C GLY A 51 -0.52 3.94 17.39
N TRP A 52 0.00 4.21 18.58
CA TRP A 52 -0.23 3.45 19.82
C TRP A 52 -1.72 3.13 20.07
N ARG A 53 -2.63 3.92 19.49
CA ARG A 53 -4.06 3.59 19.45
C ARG A 53 -4.38 3.04 18.08
N ASN A 54 -4.90 1.81 18.05
CA ASN A 54 -5.44 1.05 16.91
C ASN A 54 -6.62 1.76 16.17
N ASP A 55 -6.63 3.09 16.12
CA ASP A 55 -7.65 3.93 15.50
C ASP A 55 -7.28 4.19 14.04
N GLY A 56 -7.39 3.16 13.20
CA GLY A 56 -7.56 3.34 11.75
C GLY A 56 -6.37 3.87 10.96
N ALA A 57 -5.14 3.76 11.49
CA ALA A 57 -3.95 4.09 10.71
C ALA A 57 -3.80 3.10 9.55
N ARG A 58 -4.09 3.56 8.34
CA ARG A 58 -4.01 2.74 7.12
C ARG A 58 -2.54 2.46 6.79
N PRO A 59 -2.21 1.21 6.41
CA PRO A 59 -0.87 0.88 5.98
C PRO A 59 -0.51 1.64 4.70
N GLN A 60 0.72 2.08 4.59
CA GLN A 60 1.23 2.74 3.38
C GLN A 60 2.38 1.91 2.80
N VAL A 61 2.37 1.72 1.49
CA VAL A 61 3.44 1.03 0.77
C VAL A 61 4.17 2.01 -0.13
N THR A 62 5.51 1.92 -0.14
CA THR A 62 6.38 2.69 -1.03
C THR A 62 6.88 1.78 -2.13
N PHE A 63 6.81 2.24 -3.38
CA PHE A 63 7.29 1.51 -4.55
C PHE A 63 8.60 2.11 -5.07
N ALA A 64 9.49 1.28 -5.63
CA ALA A 64 10.79 1.71 -6.17
C ALA A 64 10.69 2.65 -7.37
N ASP A 65 9.57 2.58 -8.07
CA ASP A 65 9.24 3.34 -9.25
C ASP A 65 8.18 4.31 -8.79
N GLU A 66 8.57 5.47 -8.25
CA GLU A 66 7.65 6.57 -7.91
C GLU A 66 7.02 7.05 -9.23
N PRO A 67 5.80 6.64 -9.60
CA PRO A 67 5.31 6.92 -10.94
C PRO A 67 4.78 8.36 -11.09
N HIS A 68 4.76 9.17 -10.01
CA HIS A 68 4.09 10.48 -9.97
C HIS A 68 4.75 11.51 -9.03
N ARG A 69 6.07 11.70 -9.08
CA ARG A 69 6.70 12.89 -8.48
C ARG A 69 6.82 14.04 -9.48
#